data_AF-A0A382QXF8-F1
#
_entry.id   AF-A0A382QXF8-F1
#
_cell.length_a   1.000
_cell.length_b   1.000
_cell.length_c   1.000
_cell.angle_alpha   90.00
_cell.angle_beta   90.00
_cell.angle_gamma   90.00
#
_symmetry.space_group_name_H-M   'P 1'
#
loop_
_entity.id
_entity.type
_entity.pdbx_description
1 polymer ?
#
loop_
_entity_poly.entity_id
_entity_poly.type
_entity_poly.pdbx_seq_one_letter_code
_entity_poly.pdbx_strand_id
1 'polypeptide(L)'
;MFSFLVATLSSCTQSGKFGIKEYKHKTPLIKDDIRAKALLEIEKTVKMGPKPAEADIIKLGKRKQISSQKQRNYLLISDEYKLLKQKVSFNFQSLSYKEAMNIMAEAGEINILVGEEVAGSITAKLVNVP
;
A
#
# COMPACT_ATOMS: atom_id res chain seq x y z
N MET A 1 -99.23 -22.79 -15.04
CA MET A 1 -98.06 -23.60 -14.64
C MET A 1 -97.21 -23.84 -15.87
N PHE A 2 -96.31 -22.92 -16.22
CA PHE A 2 -94.86 -23.01 -15.91
C PHE A 2 -94.16 -24.22 -16.57
N SER A 3 -94.08 -24.27 -17.90
CA SER A 3 -93.20 -25.25 -18.57
C SER A 3 -92.67 -24.83 -19.96
N PHE A 4 -92.74 -23.56 -20.35
CA PHE A 4 -92.23 -23.09 -21.66
C PHE A 4 -91.17 -21.98 -21.58
N LEU A 5 -90.68 -21.65 -20.37
CA LEU A 5 -89.68 -20.60 -20.14
C LEU A 5 -88.31 -21.14 -19.70
N VAL A 6 -88.00 -22.41 -20.01
CA VAL A 6 -86.68 -23.03 -19.72
C VAL A 6 -85.81 -23.12 -20.98
N ALA A 7 -86.34 -22.81 -22.17
CA ALA A 7 -85.62 -22.92 -23.43
C ALA A 7 -84.74 -21.70 -23.80
N THR A 8 -84.80 -20.59 -23.04
CA THR A 8 -84.10 -19.33 -23.38
C THR A 8 -82.78 -19.11 -22.62
N LEU A 9 -82.37 -20.04 -21.75
CA LEU A 9 -81.10 -19.94 -21.00
C LEU A 9 -79.94 -20.74 -21.63
N SER A 10 -80.14 -21.39 -22.78
CA SER A 10 -79.13 -22.21 -23.45
C SER A 10 -78.28 -21.47 -24.49
N SER A 11 -78.21 -20.14 -24.44
CA SER A 11 -77.40 -19.35 -25.38
C SER A 11 -76.63 -18.24 -24.66
N CYS A 12 -75.57 -18.65 -23.95
CA CYS A 12 -74.41 -17.78 -23.69
C CYS A 12 -73.13 -18.63 -23.58
N THR A 13 -72.78 -19.30 -24.66
CA THR A 13 -71.36 -19.48 -25.00
C THR A 13 -71.17 -18.95 -26.41
N GLN A 14 -71.04 -17.63 -26.50
CA GLN A 14 -70.45 -17.03 -27.70
C GLN A 14 -68.99 -17.46 -27.73
N SER A 15 -68.75 -18.55 -28.45
CA SER A 15 -67.46 -18.95 -28.96
C SER A 15 -66.74 -17.72 -29.54
N GLY A 16 -65.58 -17.41 -28.99
CA GLY A 16 -64.54 -16.61 -29.65
C GLY A 16 -64.86 -15.14 -29.88
N LYS A 17 -64.92 -14.35 -28.80
CA LYS A 17 -64.60 -12.91 -28.89
C LYS A 17 -63.23 -12.76 -29.55
N PHE A 18 -63.21 -12.02 -30.66
CA PHE A 18 -62.14 -11.10 -31.06
C PHE A 18 -60.72 -11.49 -30.65
N GLY A 19 -60.00 -12.09 -31.60
CA GLY A 19 -58.54 -12.24 -31.67
C GLY A 19 -57.79 -11.95 -30.37
N ILE A 20 -57.70 -12.96 -29.50
CA ILE A 20 -56.71 -12.97 -28.43
C ILE A 20 -55.35 -12.98 -29.13
N LYS A 21 -54.76 -11.79 -29.31
CA LYS A 21 -53.36 -11.68 -29.72
C LYS A 21 -52.59 -12.49 -28.69
N GLU A 22 -51.91 -13.55 -29.14
CA GLU A 22 -51.03 -14.33 -28.29
C GLU A 22 -50.08 -13.36 -27.58
N TYR A 23 -50.25 -13.23 -26.27
CA TYR A 23 -49.43 -12.35 -25.47
C TYR A 23 -48.00 -12.85 -25.55
N LYS A 24 -47.09 -11.98 -26.01
CA LYS A 24 -45.67 -12.29 -26.18
C LYS A 24 -44.98 -12.39 -24.81
N HIS A 25 -45.29 -13.44 -24.06
CA HIS A 25 -44.70 -13.69 -22.74
C HIS A 25 -43.28 -14.28 -22.81
N LYS A 26 -42.79 -14.60 -24.01
CA LYS A 26 -41.49 -15.26 -24.25
C LYS A 26 -40.50 -14.42 -25.05
N THR A 27 -40.76 -13.12 -25.26
CA THR A 27 -39.72 -12.22 -25.77
C THR A 27 -38.94 -11.66 -24.59
N PRO A 28 -37.59 -11.69 -24.60
CA PRO A 28 -36.83 -11.01 -23.57
C PRO A 28 -37.25 -9.53 -23.53
N LEU A 29 -37.52 -8.99 -22.33
CA LEU A 29 -37.96 -7.60 -22.15
C LEU A 29 -36.94 -6.60 -22.75
N ILE A 30 -35.69 -7.01 -22.83
CA ILE A 30 -34.57 -6.26 -23.38
C ILE A 30 -34.14 -6.97 -24.67
N LYS A 31 -34.30 -6.28 -25.81
CA LYS A 31 -33.99 -6.82 -27.15
C LYS A 31 -32.56 -6.51 -27.61
N ASP A 32 -31.99 -5.41 -27.12
CA ASP A 32 -30.67 -4.93 -27.50
C ASP A 32 -29.69 -5.04 -26.32
N ASP A 33 -28.39 -5.06 -26.59
CA ASP A 33 -27.37 -5.05 -25.53
C ASP A 33 -27.29 -3.67 -24.86
N ILE A 34 -28.07 -3.49 -23.80
CA ILE A 34 -28.11 -2.25 -22.99
C ILE A 34 -26.75 -1.95 -22.37
N ARG A 35 -25.95 -2.97 -22.05
CA ARG A 35 -24.61 -2.76 -21.46
C ARG A 35 -23.69 -2.08 -22.46
N ALA A 36 -23.71 -2.52 -23.72
CA ALA A 36 -22.92 -1.89 -24.77
C ALA A 36 -23.33 -0.41 -24.98
N LYS A 37 -24.63 -0.11 -24.98
CA LYS A 37 -25.13 1.27 -25.11
C LYS A 37 -24.74 2.16 -23.93
N ALA A 38 -24.87 1.64 -22.70
CA ALA A 38 -24.50 2.36 -21.49
C ALA A 38 -22.99 2.67 -21.45
N LEU A 39 -22.14 1.71 -21.88
CA LEU A 39 -20.69 1.94 -21.98
C LEU A 39 -20.36 3.06 -22.98
N LEU A 40 -21.03 3.09 -24.13
CA LEU A 40 -20.84 4.17 -25.12
C LEU A 40 -21.25 5.54 -24.57
N GLU A 41 -22.30 5.61 -23.76
CA GLU A 41 -22.72 6.86 -23.11
C GLU A 41 -21.72 7.30 -22.03
N ILE A 42 -21.24 6.36 -21.21
CA ILE A 42 -20.20 6.60 -20.20
C ILE A 42 -18.91 7.09 -20.87
N GLU A 43 -18.49 6.48 -21.98
CA GLU A 43 -17.31 6.94 -22.71
C GLU A 43 -17.48 8.35 -23.28
N LYS A 44 -18.67 8.70 -23.77
CA LYS A 44 -18.98 10.05 -24.24
C LYS A 44 -18.89 11.06 -23.09
N THR A 45 -19.44 10.74 -21.92
CA THR A 45 -19.39 11.65 -20.76
C THR A 45 -17.97 11.80 -20.21
N VAL A 46 -17.19 10.72 -20.17
CA VAL A 46 -15.77 10.76 -19.77
C VAL A 46 -14.96 11.63 -20.73
N LYS A 47 -15.20 11.54 -22.04
CA LYS A 47 -14.50 12.35 -23.06
C LYS A 47 -14.88 13.84 -22.99
N MET A 48 -16.12 14.16 -22.64
CA MET A 48 -16.59 15.55 -22.48
C MET A 48 -16.25 16.15 -21.10
N GLY A 49 -15.84 15.32 -20.14
CA GLY A 49 -15.48 15.77 -18.81
C GLY A 49 -14.17 16.58 -18.77
N PRO A 50 -14.01 17.49 -17.80
CA PRO A 50 -12.74 18.17 -17.60
C PRO A 50 -11.66 17.13 -17.27
N LYS A 51 -10.59 17.11 -18.06
CA LYS A 51 -9.42 16.30 -17.73
C LYS A 51 -8.77 16.92 -16.48
N PRO A 52 -8.48 16.14 -15.43
CA PRO A 52 -7.73 16.67 -14.30
C PRO A 52 -6.39 17.17 -14.85
N ALA A 53 -6.03 18.41 -14.52
CA ALA A 53 -4.68 18.86 -14.75
C ALA A 53 -3.77 17.92 -13.96
N GLU A 54 -2.87 17.22 -14.65
CA GLU A 54 -1.74 16.56 -14.02
C GLU A 54 -0.87 17.69 -13.47
N ALA A 55 -1.25 18.19 -12.29
CA ALA A 55 -0.37 19.01 -11.51
C ALA A 55 0.85 18.12 -11.28
N ASP A 56 1.99 18.52 -11.84
CA ASP A 56 3.30 18.00 -11.48
C ASP A 56 3.59 18.47 -10.06
N ILE A 57 2.80 17.95 -9.13
CA ILE A 57 3.09 18.00 -7.71
C ILE A 57 4.25 17.03 -7.63
N ILE A 58 5.46 17.55 -7.85
CA ILE A 58 6.67 17.03 -7.24
C ILE A 58 6.22 16.73 -5.83
N LYS A 59 5.96 15.45 -5.53
CA LYS A 59 5.41 15.03 -4.24
C LYS A 59 6.49 15.43 -3.25
N LEU A 60 6.38 16.63 -2.69
CA LEU A 60 7.25 17.17 -1.67
C LEU A 60 7.22 16.11 -0.59
N GLY A 61 8.28 15.29 -0.57
CA GLY A 61 8.32 14.08 0.20
C GLY A 61 8.18 14.49 1.65
N LYS A 62 6.98 14.32 2.22
CA LYS A 62 6.78 14.60 3.64
C LYS A 62 7.84 13.81 4.40
N ARG A 63 8.53 14.49 5.31
CA ARG A 63 9.57 13.89 6.16
C ARG A 63 9.00 12.64 6.81
N LYS A 64 9.58 11.47 6.51
CA LYS A 64 9.21 10.21 7.16
C LYS A 64 9.72 10.26 8.60
N GLN A 65 8.84 9.99 9.57
CA GLN A 65 9.29 9.75 10.94
C GLN A 65 9.93 8.36 11.00
N ILE A 66 11.17 8.30 11.48
CA ILE A 66 11.86 7.04 11.76
C ILE A 66 11.29 6.50 13.07
N SER A 67 10.12 5.87 13.02
CA SER A 67 9.46 5.28 14.19
C SER A 67 10.05 3.94 14.62
N SER A 68 10.85 3.32 13.75
CA SER A 68 11.51 2.05 14.03
C SER A 68 12.98 2.29 14.35
N GLN A 69 13.32 2.21 15.63
CA GLN A 69 14.70 2.08 16.08
C GLN A 69 15.01 0.58 16.17
N LYS A 70 15.74 0.03 15.21
CA LYS A 70 16.28 -1.32 15.33
C LYS A 70 17.46 -1.25 16.30
N GLN A 71 17.31 -1.78 17.51
CA GLN A 71 18.41 -1.92 18.46
C GLN A 71 19.51 -2.75 17.80
N ARG A 72 20.65 -2.12 17.49
CA ARG A 72 21.80 -2.83 16.90
C ARG A 72 22.39 -3.72 17.99
N ASN A 73 22.48 -5.02 17.72
CA ASN A 73 23.07 -5.98 18.63
C ASN A 73 24.60 -5.84 18.58
N TYR A 74 25.23 -5.43 19.69
CA TYR A 74 26.69 -5.29 19.81
C TYR A 74 27.46 -6.60 19.56
N LEU A 75 26.79 -7.76 19.68
CA LEU A 75 27.39 -9.08 19.43
C LEU A 75 27.48 -9.42 17.93
N LEU A 76 26.59 -8.83 17.12
CA LEU A 76 26.46 -9.14 15.68
C LEU A 76 26.72 -7.87 14.88
N ILE A 77 27.99 -7.49 14.80
CA ILE A 77 28.45 -6.39 13.95
C ILE A 77 28.16 -6.76 12.49
N SER A 78 27.42 -5.91 11.79
CA SER A 78 27.12 -6.06 10.35
C SER A 78 28.42 -6.16 9.53
N ASP A 79 28.43 -6.97 8.48
CA ASP A 79 29.57 -7.11 7.56
C ASP A 79 29.88 -5.83 6.78
N GLU A 80 28.99 -4.85 6.85
CA GLU A 80 29.21 -3.49 6.34
C GLU A 80 30.40 -2.79 7.03
N TYR A 81 30.62 -3.08 8.31
CA TYR A 81 31.68 -2.46 9.10
C TYR A 81 32.94 -3.33 9.13
N LYS A 82 33.67 -3.34 8.00
CA LYS A 82 34.85 -4.20 7.82
C LYS A 82 35.99 -3.87 8.80
N LEU A 83 36.25 -2.59 9.03
CA LEU A 83 37.36 -2.12 9.87
C LEU A 83 37.11 -2.29 11.37
N LEU A 84 35.85 -2.44 11.78
CA LEU A 84 35.49 -2.73 13.16
C LEU A 84 35.76 -4.18 13.58
N LYS A 85 35.93 -5.10 12.62
CA LYS A 85 36.22 -6.52 12.88
C LYS A 85 37.71 -6.85 12.80
N GLN A 86 38.56 -5.84 12.58
CA GLN A 86 39.99 -6.05 12.38
C GLN A 86 40.68 -6.21 13.73
N LYS A 87 41.66 -7.11 13.81
CA LYS A 87 42.47 -7.22 15.01
C LYS A 87 43.47 -6.07 15.10
N VAL A 88 43.37 -5.28 16.16
CA VAL A 88 44.21 -4.10 16.40
C VAL A 88 45.16 -4.34 17.57
N SER A 89 46.31 -3.68 17.50
CA SER A 89 47.27 -3.62 18.60
C SER A 89 47.62 -2.16 18.86
N PHE A 90 47.42 -1.71 20.09
CA PHE A 90 47.68 -0.34 20.49
C PHE A 90 48.65 -0.30 21.65
N ASN A 91 49.50 0.73 21.67
CA ASN A 91 50.36 1.01 22.81
C ASN A 91 50.17 2.48 23.18
N PHE A 92 49.26 2.74 24.11
CA PHE A 92 49.02 4.07 24.65
C PHE A 92 50.00 4.33 25.78
N GLN A 93 50.70 5.46 25.70
CA GLN A 93 51.67 5.90 26.70
C GLN A 93 51.30 7.29 27.16
N SER A 94 50.74 7.41 28.37
CA SER A 94 50.32 8.68 28.97
C SER A 94 49.50 9.59 28.03
N LEU A 95 48.62 8.99 27.23
CA LEU A 95 47.84 9.69 26.21
C LEU A 95 46.47 10.07 26.77
N SER A 96 45.87 11.21 26.39
CA SER A 96 44.57 11.61 26.96
C SER A 96 43.45 10.67 26.50
N TYR A 97 42.39 10.50 27.32
CA TYR A 97 41.26 9.64 26.93
C TYR A 97 40.62 10.09 25.60
N LYS A 98 40.46 11.40 25.40
CA LYS A 98 39.86 11.95 24.17
C LYS A 98 40.67 11.59 22.93
N GLU A 99 41.99 11.77 23.00
CA GLU A 99 42.87 11.46 21.87
C GLU A 99 42.94 9.94 21.62
N ALA A 100 42.99 9.12 22.67
CA ALA A 100 43.02 7.66 22.53
C ALA A 100 41.75 7.15 21.84
N MET A 101 40.59 7.69 22.22
CA MET A 101 39.31 7.36 21.61
C MET A 101 39.19 7.87 20.17
N ASN A 102 39.77 9.04 19.86
CA ASN A 102 39.84 9.52 18.48
C ASN A 102 40.68 8.61 17.59
N ILE A 103 41.82 8.12 18.07
CA ILE A 103 42.65 7.14 17.33
C ILE A 103 41.87 5.83 17.09
N MET A 104 41.13 5.35 18.08
CA MET A 104 40.28 4.17 17.93
C MET A 104 39.12 4.41 16.94
N ALA A 105 38.52 5.59 16.98
CA ALA A 105 37.46 6.01 16.06
C ALA A 105 37.95 6.03 14.60
N GLU A 106 39.12 6.61 14.36
CA GLU A 106 39.76 6.66 13.05
C GLU A 106 40.09 5.26 12.55
N ALA A 107 40.69 4.40 13.39
CA ALA A 107 41.02 3.04 13.02
C ALA A 107 39.79 2.20 12.65
N GLY A 108 38.65 2.43 13.31
CA GLY A 108 37.39 1.71 13.07
C GLY A 108 36.48 2.35 12.01
N GLU A 109 36.85 3.49 11.41
CA GLU A 109 35.98 4.33 10.58
C GLU A 109 34.59 4.58 11.21
N ILE A 110 34.57 4.87 12.51
CA ILE A 110 33.34 5.20 13.25
C ILE A 110 33.47 6.50 14.00
N ASN A 111 32.35 7.19 14.17
CA ASN A 111 32.31 8.42 14.96
C ASN A 111 32.08 8.08 16.43
N ILE A 112 33.08 8.33 17.27
CA ILE A 112 32.96 8.24 18.74
C ILE A 112 32.83 9.67 19.28
N LEU A 113 31.77 9.93 20.06
CA LEU A 113 31.57 11.20 20.74
C LEU A 113 32.04 11.07 22.18
N VAL A 114 33.04 11.88 22.56
CA VAL A 114 33.62 11.87 23.91
C VAL A 114 33.27 13.18 24.61
N GLY A 115 32.60 13.07 25.76
CA GLY A 115 32.28 14.19 26.63
C GLY A 115 33.52 14.95 27.11
N GLU A 116 33.33 16.21 27.51
CA GLU A 116 34.41 17.04 28.03
C GLU A 116 34.79 16.67 29.48
N GLU A 117 33.86 16.03 30.20
CA GLU A 117 34.02 15.57 31.58
C GLU A 117 34.92 14.33 31.71
N VAL A 118 35.19 13.63 30.62
CA VAL A 118 36.04 12.44 30.60
C VAL A 118 37.51 12.87 30.69
N ALA A 119 37.94 13.15 31.91
CA ALA A 119 39.30 13.56 32.23
C ALA A 119 40.17 12.37 32.67
N GLY A 120 41.40 12.32 32.17
CA GLY A 120 42.40 11.33 32.55
C GLY A 120 43.35 10.97 31.41
N SER A 121 44.39 10.21 31.74
CA SER A 121 45.31 9.63 30.77
C SER A 121 45.26 8.11 30.81
N ILE A 122 45.47 7.50 29.65
CA ILE A 122 45.54 6.05 29.46
C ILE A 122 46.99 5.68 29.21
N THR A 123 47.46 4.68 29.97
CA THR A 123 48.67 3.94 29.65
C THR A 123 48.32 2.46 29.58
N ALA A 124 48.28 1.90 28.37
CA ALA A 124 47.83 0.54 28.15
C ALA A 124 48.43 -0.04 26.87
N LYS A 125 48.73 -1.34 26.90
CA LYS A 125 49.20 -2.10 25.75
C LYS A 125 48.18 -3.18 25.40
N LEU A 126 47.55 -3.04 24.24
CA LEU A 126 46.61 -3.98 23.66
C LEU A 126 47.33 -4.74 22.54
N VAL A 127 47.25 -6.07 22.55
CA VAL A 127 47.89 -6.92 21.54
C VAL A 127 46.85 -7.85 20.95
N ASN A 128 46.67 -7.75 19.62
CA ASN A 128 45.81 -8.61 18.82
C ASN A 128 44.37 -8.70 19.33
N VAL A 129 43.81 -7.55 19.72
CA VAL A 129 42.43 -7.44 20.23
C VAL A 129 41.49 -7.33 19.03
N PRO A 130 40.41 -8.12 18.96
CA PRO A 130 39.44 -8.06 17.88
C PRO A 130 38.63 -6.77 17.85
#